data_AF-A0A6V8NQ38-F1
#
_entry.id   AF-A0A6V8NQ38-F1
#
_cell.length_a   1.000
_cell.length_b   1.000
_cell.length_c   1.000
_cell.angle_alpha   90.00
_cell.angle_beta   90.00
_cell.angle_gamma   90.00
#
_symmetry.space_group_name_H-M   'P 1'
#
loop_
_entity.id
_entity.type
_entity.pdbx_description
1 polymer ?
#
loop_
_entity_poly.entity_id
_entity_poly.type
_entity_poly.pdbx_seq_one_letter_code
_entity_poly.pdbx_strand_id
1 'polypeptide(L)'
;YISQRLKNVIEGAFNEAEHLTDEYVSVEHLLLSLISVDGTCAKLLKRYGVTAERVMSAMREIRGAQRVTDPNPEDKYQAIARYSRDLTELARKGRLDPVIGREDEIRRIIQVLSRRTKNNPVLIGEPGVGKTAVAEGVAQRIVAGDVPETLKDKRVVGLDMGSLVAGSKYRGEVEERLKAVLKEIEQAEGRIILF
;
A
#
# COMPACT_ATOMS: atom_id res chain seq x y z
N TYR A 1 -6.70 -32.23 -21.84
CA TYR A 1 -6.63 -32.94 -20.56
C TYR A 1 -5.49 -32.37 -19.72
N ILE A 2 -5.70 -32.18 -18.42
CA ILE A 2 -4.65 -31.74 -17.49
C ILE A 2 -3.86 -32.94 -16.96
N SER A 3 -2.59 -32.75 -16.64
CA SER A 3 -1.77 -33.80 -16.03
C SER A 3 -2.19 -34.07 -14.58
N GLN A 4 -1.95 -35.28 -14.08
CA GLN A 4 -2.20 -35.62 -12.68
C GLN A 4 -1.44 -34.69 -11.72
N ARG A 5 -0.23 -34.27 -12.08
CA ARG A 5 0.55 -33.33 -11.29
C ARG A 5 -0.12 -31.97 -11.20
N LEU A 6 -0.61 -31.44 -12.32
CA LEU A 6 -1.33 -30.16 -12.33
C LEU A 6 -2.63 -30.25 -11.53
N LYS A 7 -3.33 -31.39 -11.60
CA LYS A 7 -4.52 -31.65 -10.77
C LYS A 7 -4.18 -31.56 -9.27
N ASN A 8 -3.12 -32.22 -8.82
CA ASN A 8 -2.69 -32.18 -7.43
C ASN A 8 -2.30 -30.75 -6.97
N VAL A 9 -1.71 -29.94 -7.85
CA VAL A 9 -1.39 -28.53 -7.57
C VAL A 9 -2.66 -27.70 -7.38
N ILE A 10 -3.66 -27.90 -8.24
CA ILE A 10 -4.93 -27.18 -8.13
C ILE A 10 -5.65 -27.57 -6.83
N GLU A 11 -5.74 -28.87 -6.54
CA GLU A 11 -6.34 -29.39 -5.29
C GLU A 11 -5.59 -28.88 -4.05
N GLY A 12 -4.26 -28.88 -4.08
CA GLY A 12 -3.47 -28.33 -2.99
C GLY A 12 -3.67 -26.83 -2.80
N ALA A 13 -3.89 -26.05 -3.86
CA ALA A 13 -4.20 -24.63 -3.75
C ALA A 13 -5.56 -24.39 -3.07
N PHE A 14 -6.56 -25.24 -3.30
CA PHE A 14 -7.82 -25.19 -2.55
C PHE A 14 -7.62 -25.47 -1.06
N ASN A 15 -6.79 -26.46 -0.73
CA ASN A 15 -6.46 -26.74 0.67
C ASN A 15 -5.75 -25.54 1.32
N GLU A 16 -4.76 -24.93 0.66
CA GLU A 16 -4.07 -23.74 1.20
C GLU A 16 -5.05 -22.59 1.44
N ALA A 17 -6.01 -22.35 0.52
CA ALA A 17 -7.05 -21.35 0.71
C ALA A 17 -7.91 -21.67 1.95
N GLU A 18 -8.37 -22.92 2.11
CA GLU A 18 -9.15 -23.34 3.28
C GLU A 18 -8.36 -23.17 4.59
N HIS A 19 -7.08 -23.55 4.59
CA HIS A 19 -6.16 -23.40 5.72
C HIS A 19 -5.95 -21.94 6.13
N LEU A 20 -5.89 -21.02 5.15
CA LEU A 20 -5.80 -19.58 5.37
C LEU A 20 -7.17 -18.94 5.59
N THR A 21 -8.24 -19.74 5.63
CA THR A 21 -9.63 -19.32 5.72
C THR A 21 -10.05 -18.40 4.59
N ASP A 22 -9.49 -18.52 3.40
CA ASP A 22 -9.83 -17.68 2.25
C ASP A 22 -11.03 -18.24 1.48
N GLU A 23 -11.87 -17.36 0.92
CA GLU A 23 -13.10 -17.75 0.20
C GLU A 23 -12.84 -18.05 -1.28
N TYR A 24 -11.75 -17.52 -1.84
CA TYR A 24 -11.31 -17.78 -3.21
C TYR A 24 -9.84 -18.23 -3.24
N VAL A 25 -9.51 -19.01 -4.26
CA VAL A 25 -8.11 -19.40 -4.55
C VAL A 25 -7.42 -18.28 -5.33
N SER A 26 -6.51 -17.55 -4.68
CA SER A 26 -5.60 -16.59 -5.28
C SER A 26 -4.26 -17.21 -5.73
N VAL A 27 -3.41 -16.40 -6.37
CA VAL A 27 -2.13 -16.81 -6.95
C VAL A 27 -1.16 -17.33 -5.89
N GLU A 28 -1.20 -16.78 -4.68
CA GLU A 28 -0.35 -17.24 -3.58
C GLU A 28 -0.63 -18.69 -3.15
N HIS A 29 -1.90 -19.12 -3.11
CA HIS A 29 -2.26 -20.50 -2.78
C HIS A 29 -1.73 -21.47 -3.83
N LEU A 30 -1.82 -21.07 -5.10
CA LEU A 30 -1.28 -21.83 -6.21
C LEU A 30 0.24 -21.93 -6.14
N LEU A 31 0.93 -20.83 -5.79
CA LEU A 31 2.37 -20.81 -5.60
C LEU A 31 2.82 -21.71 -4.44
N LEU A 32 2.13 -21.66 -3.30
CA LEU A 32 2.39 -22.55 -2.16
C LEU A 32 2.23 -24.02 -2.56
N SER A 33 1.14 -24.36 -3.26
CA SER A 33 0.92 -25.72 -3.73
C SER A 33 1.96 -26.18 -4.75
N LEU A 34 2.40 -25.30 -5.65
CA LEU A 34 3.48 -25.57 -6.61
C LEU A 34 4.82 -25.89 -5.94
N ILE A 35 5.09 -25.33 -4.76
CA ILE A 35 6.30 -25.60 -3.98
C ILE A 35 6.18 -26.95 -3.26
N SER A 36 4.97 -27.30 -2.80
CA SER A 36 4.70 -28.53 -2.04
C SER A 36 4.59 -29.79 -2.91
N VAL A 37 4.10 -29.68 -4.15
CA VAL A 37 3.96 -30.82 -5.07
C VAL A 37 5.27 -31.09 -5.80
N ASP A 38 5.86 -32.28 -5.60
CA ASP A 38 7.15 -32.64 -6.22
C ASP A 38 7.09 -32.61 -7.76
N GLY A 39 8.15 -32.08 -8.36
CA GLY A 39 8.26 -31.86 -9.79
C GLY A 39 9.36 -30.88 -10.17
N THR A 40 9.51 -30.65 -11.47
CA THR A 40 10.53 -29.74 -12.02
C THR A 40 10.39 -28.32 -11.46
N CYS A 41 9.16 -27.80 -11.34
CA CYS A 41 8.91 -26.46 -10.80
C CYS A 41 9.34 -26.35 -9.32
N ALA A 42 8.90 -27.27 -8.46
CA ALA A 42 9.29 -27.29 -7.05
C ALA A 42 10.81 -27.34 -6.87
N LYS A 43 11.49 -28.21 -7.63
CA LYS A 43 12.96 -28.33 -7.61
C LYS A 43 13.65 -27.04 -8.07
N LEU A 44 13.12 -26.39 -9.10
CA LEU A 44 13.66 -25.13 -9.61
C LEU A 44 13.48 -23.99 -8.61
N LEU A 45 12.27 -23.83 -8.06
CA LEU A 45 11.96 -22.83 -7.03
C LEU A 45 12.86 -23.01 -5.81
N LYS A 46 13.00 -24.24 -5.32
CA LYS A 46 13.88 -24.56 -4.18
C LYS A 46 15.35 -24.25 -4.47
N ARG A 47 15.82 -24.51 -5.70
CA ARG A 47 17.20 -24.18 -6.13
C ARG A 47 17.49 -22.67 -6.07
N TYR A 48 16.50 -21.84 -6.36
CA TYR A 48 16.60 -20.38 -6.21
C TYR A 48 16.22 -19.88 -4.81
N GLY A 49 16.03 -20.78 -3.84
CA GLY A 49 15.71 -20.43 -2.46
C GLY A 49 14.28 -19.95 -2.25
N VAL A 50 13.36 -20.26 -3.16
CA VAL A 50 11.92 -20.03 -2.93
C VAL A 50 11.39 -21.24 -2.16
N THR A 51 11.19 -21.06 -0.85
CA THR A 51 10.61 -22.08 0.04
C THR A 51 9.23 -21.65 0.53
N ALA A 52 8.45 -22.61 1.01
CA ALA A 52 7.13 -22.34 1.56
C ALA A 52 7.18 -21.31 2.70
N GLU A 53 8.18 -21.37 3.60
CA GLU A 53 8.30 -20.38 4.68
C GLU A 53 8.55 -18.96 4.14
N ARG A 54 9.41 -18.83 3.12
CA ARG A 54 9.73 -17.53 2.52
C ARG A 54 8.53 -16.94 1.78
N VAL A 55 7.79 -17.78 1.06
CA VAL A 55 6.55 -17.36 0.39
C VAL A 55 5.51 -16.95 1.41
N MET A 56 5.29 -17.73 2.47
CA MET A 56 4.38 -17.37 3.57
C MET A 56 4.76 -16.04 4.24
N SER A 57 6.06 -15.79 4.45
CA SER A 57 6.54 -14.52 5.01
C SER A 57 6.26 -13.35 4.08
N ALA A 58 6.59 -13.47 2.80
CA ALA A 58 6.36 -12.42 1.81
C ALA A 58 4.86 -12.16 1.60
N MET A 59 4.05 -13.21 1.57
CA MET A 59 2.59 -13.10 1.51
C MET A 59 2.06 -12.28 2.68
N ARG A 60 2.45 -12.60 3.92
CA ARG A 60 2.02 -11.84 5.11
C ARG A 60 2.39 -10.36 5.02
N GLU A 61 3.51 -10.03 4.41
CA GLU A 61 3.93 -8.63 4.21
C GLU A 61 3.07 -7.92 3.15
N ILE A 62 2.72 -8.60 2.05
CA ILE A 62 1.95 -8.02 0.94
C ILE A 62 0.46 -7.93 1.27
N ARG A 63 -0.15 -9.03 1.76
CA ARG A 63 -1.59 -9.13 2.05
C ARG A 63 -1.95 -8.65 3.46
N GLY A 64 -0.98 -8.59 4.37
CA GLY A 64 -1.24 -8.32 5.78
C GLY A 64 -2.18 -9.34 6.41
N ALA A 65 -3.17 -8.85 7.18
CA ALA A 65 -4.23 -9.65 7.79
C ALA A 65 -5.48 -9.79 6.89
N GLN A 66 -5.40 -9.41 5.61
CA GLN A 66 -6.56 -9.47 4.71
C GLN A 66 -6.84 -10.91 4.25
N ARG A 67 -8.13 -11.26 4.21
CA ARG A 67 -8.65 -12.49 3.60
C ARG A 67 -9.02 -12.25 2.15
N VAL A 68 -8.87 -13.27 1.32
CA VAL A 68 -9.30 -13.28 -0.08
C VAL A 68 -10.79 -13.59 -0.12
N THR A 69 -11.61 -12.54 -0.17
CA THR A 69 -13.08 -12.62 -0.17
C THR A 69 -13.71 -12.19 -1.48
N ASP A 70 -12.90 -11.96 -2.51
CA ASP A 70 -13.36 -11.58 -3.84
C ASP A 70 -12.44 -12.15 -4.93
N PRO A 71 -12.89 -12.17 -6.21
CA PRO A 71 -12.11 -12.76 -7.29
C PRO A 71 -10.82 -12.04 -7.66
N ASN A 72 -10.65 -10.75 -7.27
CA ASN A 72 -9.51 -9.92 -7.65
C ASN A 72 -8.85 -9.30 -6.40
N PRO A 73 -8.38 -10.12 -5.44
CA PRO A 73 -7.89 -9.64 -4.15
C PRO A 73 -6.61 -8.82 -4.28
N GLU A 74 -5.82 -9.08 -5.34
CA GLU A 74 -4.56 -8.41 -5.61
C GLU A 74 -4.73 -6.89 -5.80
N ASP A 75 -5.89 -6.43 -6.28
CA ASP A 75 -6.17 -5.02 -6.48
C ASP A 75 -6.32 -4.23 -5.16
N LYS A 76 -6.53 -4.96 -4.07
CA LYS A 76 -6.69 -4.41 -2.71
C LYS A 76 -5.39 -4.45 -1.90
N TYR A 77 -4.40 -5.21 -2.34
CA TYR A 77 -3.11 -5.30 -1.65
C TYR A 77 -2.24 -4.08 -1.93
N GLN A 78 -1.66 -3.54 -0.86
CA GLN A 78 -0.76 -2.38 -0.90
C GLN A 78 -1.34 -1.21 -1.72
N ALA A 79 -2.64 -0.94 -1.51
CA ALA A 79 -3.39 0.07 -2.25
C ALA A 79 -2.73 1.45 -2.13
N ILE A 80 -2.19 1.79 -0.96
CA ILE A 80 -1.41 3.01 -0.77
C ILE A 80 -0.22 3.02 -1.74
N ALA A 81 0.61 1.97 -1.78
CA ALA A 81 1.78 1.94 -2.65
C ALA A 81 1.44 2.05 -4.15
N ARG A 82 0.27 1.55 -4.57
CA ARG A 82 -0.18 1.60 -5.96
C ARG A 82 -0.77 2.94 -6.36
N TYR A 83 -1.58 3.54 -5.49
CA TYR A 83 -2.42 4.70 -5.83
C TYR A 83 -1.97 6.00 -5.19
N SER A 84 -0.77 6.02 -4.61
CA SER A 84 -0.24 7.19 -3.93
C SER A 84 1.26 7.31 -4.09
N ARG A 85 1.78 8.48 -3.70
CA ARG A 85 3.20 8.82 -3.73
C ARG A 85 3.66 9.10 -2.29
N ASP A 86 4.60 8.31 -1.78
CA ASP A 86 5.17 8.53 -0.44
C ASP A 86 6.13 9.72 -0.46
N LEU A 87 5.66 10.87 0.02
CA LEU A 87 6.42 12.12 0.04
C LEU A 87 7.52 12.05 1.10
N THR A 88 7.29 11.36 2.22
CA THR A 88 8.31 11.19 3.28
C THR A 88 9.48 10.34 2.78
N GLU A 89 9.21 9.27 2.04
CA GLU A 89 10.26 8.45 1.43
C GLU A 89 11.06 9.24 0.39
N LEU A 90 10.38 10.04 -0.44
CA LEU A 90 11.05 10.92 -1.42
C LEU A 90 11.91 11.99 -0.74
N ALA A 91 11.44 12.56 0.36
CA ALA A 91 12.19 13.51 1.17
C ALA A 91 13.46 12.85 1.76
N ARG A 92 13.35 11.65 2.34
CA ARG A 92 14.51 10.89 2.85
C ARG A 92 15.55 10.61 1.77
N LYS A 93 15.11 10.37 0.54
CA LYS A 93 15.98 10.11 -0.61
C LYS A 93 16.51 11.40 -1.26
N GLY A 94 16.15 12.59 -0.77
CA GLY A 94 16.55 13.87 -1.36
C GLY A 94 15.97 14.11 -2.76
N ARG A 95 14.83 13.49 -3.08
CA ARG A 95 14.17 13.56 -4.40
C ARG A 95 13.07 14.62 -4.49
N LEU A 96 12.81 15.33 -3.40
CA LEU A 96 11.89 16.47 -3.39
C LEU A 96 12.68 17.75 -3.58
N ASP A 97 12.16 18.66 -4.39
CA ASP A 97 12.74 19.98 -4.56
C ASP A 97 12.64 20.78 -3.24
N PRO A 98 13.63 21.64 -2.94
CA PRO A 98 13.56 22.48 -1.75
C PRO A 98 12.39 23.45 -1.86
N VAL A 99 11.56 23.51 -0.82
CA VAL A 99 10.39 24.38 -0.80
C VAL A 99 10.79 25.79 -0.37
N ILE A 100 10.65 26.77 -1.26
CA ILE A 100 11.07 28.16 -1.03
C ILE A 100 9.84 29.04 -0.75
N GLY A 101 9.90 29.84 0.31
CA GLY A 101 8.91 30.89 0.59
C GLY A 101 7.54 30.41 1.07
N ARG A 102 7.44 29.16 1.58
CA ARG A 102 6.18 28.57 2.12
C ARG A 102 6.26 28.22 3.61
N GLU A 103 7.20 28.84 4.32
CA GLU A 103 7.51 28.54 5.72
C GLU A 103 6.31 28.71 6.65
N ASP A 104 5.52 29.77 6.45
CA ASP A 104 4.37 30.08 7.30
C ASP A 104 3.19 29.13 7.03
N GLU A 105 2.94 28.76 5.77
CA GLU A 105 1.93 27.77 5.41
C GLU A 105 2.27 26.39 5.97
N ILE A 106 3.52 25.94 5.82
CA ILE A 106 4.00 24.67 6.35
C ILE A 106 3.87 24.65 7.88
N ARG A 107 4.33 25.71 8.57
CA ARG A 107 4.21 25.83 10.03
C ARG A 107 2.74 25.75 10.48
N ARG A 108 1.84 26.42 9.77
CA ARG A 108 0.40 26.40 10.08
C ARG A 108 -0.23 25.02 9.88
N ILE A 109 0.17 24.29 8.84
CA ILE A 109 -0.29 22.90 8.63
C ILE A 109 0.17 22.00 9.77
N ILE A 110 1.46 22.04 10.12
CA ILE A 110 2.03 21.27 11.24
C ILE A 110 1.26 21.55 12.54
N GLN A 111 0.93 22.83 12.79
CA GLN A 111 0.14 23.22 13.96
C GLN A 111 -1.28 22.64 13.94
N VAL A 112 -1.95 22.60 12.78
CA VAL A 112 -3.30 22.02 12.65
C VAL A 112 -3.24 20.50 12.83
N LEU A 113 -2.31 19.82 12.16
CA LEU A 113 -2.14 18.36 12.25
C LEU A 113 -1.83 17.89 13.67
N SER A 114 -1.16 18.73 14.47
CA SER A 114 -0.80 18.42 15.86
C SER A 114 -1.97 18.54 16.86
N ARG A 115 -3.15 18.99 16.42
CA ARG A 115 -4.34 19.13 17.29
C ARG A 115 -4.94 17.77 17.60
N ARG A 116 -5.58 17.64 18.76
CA ARG A 116 -6.36 16.43 19.13
C ARG A 116 -7.67 16.31 18.33
N THR A 117 -8.28 17.44 17.99
CA THR A 117 -9.54 17.51 17.23
C THR A 117 -9.42 18.58 16.14
N LYS A 118 -10.20 18.44 15.07
CA LYS A 118 -10.14 19.34 13.90
C LYS A 118 -8.71 19.49 13.35
N ASN A 119 -8.06 18.34 13.19
CA ASN A 119 -6.68 18.20 12.77
C ASN A 119 -6.51 17.97 11.27
N ASN A 120 -7.57 18.19 10.47
CA ASN A 120 -7.55 18.07 9.02
C ASN A 120 -7.37 19.46 8.40
N PRO A 121 -6.14 19.85 7.98
CA PRO A 121 -5.89 21.12 7.32
C PRO A 121 -6.50 21.14 5.91
N VAL A 122 -6.95 22.31 5.45
CA VAL A 122 -7.44 22.52 4.08
C VAL A 122 -6.68 23.69 3.46
N LEU A 123 -6.02 23.42 2.32
CA LEU A 123 -5.28 24.43 1.56
C LEU A 123 -6.18 25.07 0.49
N ILE A 124 -6.48 26.35 0.69
CA ILE A 124 -7.33 27.15 -0.20
C ILE A 124 -6.44 28.06 -1.05
N GLY A 125 -6.78 28.21 -2.33
CA GLY A 125 -6.04 29.01 -3.30
C GLY A 125 -6.36 28.59 -4.74
N GLU A 126 -5.87 29.35 -5.71
CA GLU A 126 -6.08 29.05 -7.13
C GLU A 126 -5.33 27.76 -7.55
N PRO A 127 -5.76 27.08 -8.64
CA PRO A 127 -5.00 25.98 -9.22
C PRO A 127 -3.60 26.43 -9.65
N GLY A 128 -2.59 25.58 -9.48
CA GLY A 128 -1.23 25.86 -9.94
C GLY A 128 -0.36 26.71 -9.01
N VAL A 129 -0.89 27.23 -7.89
CA VAL A 129 -0.10 28.04 -6.92
C VAL A 129 0.93 27.25 -6.09
N GLY A 130 1.09 25.95 -6.35
CA GLY A 130 2.04 25.10 -5.64
C GLY A 130 1.54 24.55 -4.30
N LYS A 131 0.23 24.28 -4.16
CA LYS A 131 -0.32 23.64 -2.93
C LYS A 131 0.37 22.32 -2.59
N THR A 132 0.72 21.53 -3.61
CA THR A 132 1.47 20.28 -3.47
C THR A 132 2.86 20.50 -2.85
N ALA A 133 3.53 21.61 -3.16
CA ALA A 133 4.83 21.93 -2.59
C ALA A 133 4.74 22.14 -1.06
N VAL A 134 3.58 22.60 -0.54
CA VAL A 134 3.39 22.72 0.91
C VAL A 134 3.35 21.34 1.57
N ALA A 135 2.70 20.34 0.95
CA ALA A 135 2.69 18.96 1.44
C ALA A 135 4.09 18.32 1.41
N GLU A 136 4.84 18.56 0.34
CA GLU A 136 6.24 18.14 0.21
C GLU A 136 7.11 18.77 1.30
N GLY A 137 6.90 20.05 1.61
CA GLY A 137 7.59 20.75 2.70
C GLY A 137 7.26 20.20 4.08
N VAL A 138 6.01 19.77 4.32
CA VAL A 138 5.64 19.05 5.55
C VAL A 138 6.37 17.71 5.65
N ALA A 139 6.48 16.96 4.55
CA ALA A 139 7.24 15.72 4.52
C ALA A 139 8.74 15.94 4.82
N GLN A 140 9.35 17.00 4.25
CA GLN A 140 10.73 17.41 4.54
C GLN A 140 10.93 17.73 6.02
N ARG A 141 10.03 18.51 6.63
CA ARG A 141 10.07 18.86 8.07
C ARG A 141 10.00 17.63 8.97
N ILE A 142 9.11 16.68 8.66
CA ILE A 142 8.99 15.42 9.42
C ILE A 142 10.29 14.61 9.32
N VAL A 143 10.88 14.49 8.13
CA VAL A 143 12.16 13.78 7.94
C VAL A 143 13.31 14.47 8.67
N ALA A 144 13.35 15.79 8.68
CA ALA A 144 14.33 16.58 9.42
C ALA A 144 14.15 16.51 10.94
N GLY A 145 13.04 15.94 11.43
CA GLY A 145 12.69 15.94 12.85
C GLY A 145 12.23 17.30 13.38
N ASP A 146 12.01 18.27 12.51
CA ASP A 146 11.55 19.63 12.83
C ASP A 146 10.02 19.70 12.88
N VAL A 147 9.44 18.85 13.75
CA VAL A 147 8.00 18.76 14.02
C VAL A 147 7.76 18.38 15.48
N PRO A 148 6.57 18.65 16.04
CA PRO A 148 6.18 18.16 17.35
C PRO A 148 6.25 16.63 17.44
N GLU A 149 6.46 16.09 18.64
CA GLU A 149 6.49 14.64 18.93
C GLU A 149 5.31 13.89 18.33
N THR A 150 4.12 14.50 18.34
CA THR A 150 2.90 13.89 17.81
C THR A 150 2.98 13.59 16.31
N LEU A 151 3.86 14.26 15.56
CA LEU A 151 4.04 14.07 14.11
C LEU A 151 5.35 13.38 13.77
N LYS A 152 6.21 13.11 14.76
CA LYS A 152 7.43 12.32 14.53
C LYS A 152 7.05 10.94 14.03
N ASP A 153 7.87 10.42 13.12
CA ASP A 153 7.73 9.12 12.47
C ASP A 153 6.45 8.90 11.63
N LYS A 154 5.60 9.92 11.48
CA LYS A 154 4.47 9.84 10.55
C LYS A 154 4.95 9.86 9.10
N ARG A 155 4.20 9.19 8.24
CA ARG A 155 4.39 9.20 6.78
C ARG A 155 3.40 10.16 6.14
N VAL A 156 3.88 11.00 5.23
CA VAL A 156 3.07 11.87 4.40
C VAL A 156 2.97 11.23 3.03
N VAL A 157 1.73 11.01 2.60
CA VAL A 157 1.41 10.29 1.37
C VAL A 157 0.47 11.15 0.54
N GLY A 158 0.83 11.42 -0.71
CA GLY A 158 -0.03 12.13 -1.66
C GLY A 158 -0.85 11.17 -2.51
N LEU A 159 -2.17 11.31 -2.51
CA LEU A 159 -3.06 10.48 -3.33
C LEU A 159 -2.97 10.88 -4.81
N ASP A 160 -2.76 9.90 -5.70
CA ASP A 160 -2.76 10.14 -7.15
C ASP A 160 -4.12 9.75 -7.74
N MET A 161 -4.97 10.76 -7.94
CA MET A 161 -6.28 10.59 -8.58
C MET A 161 -6.18 10.04 -10.01
N GLY A 162 -5.11 10.36 -10.75
CA GLY A 162 -4.87 9.83 -12.09
C GLY A 162 -4.67 8.32 -12.06
N SER A 163 -3.89 7.83 -11.10
CA SER A 163 -3.67 6.38 -10.91
C SER A 163 -4.95 5.63 -10.52
N LEU A 164 -5.83 6.26 -9.72
CA LEU A 164 -7.10 5.67 -9.31
C LEU A 164 -8.06 5.47 -10.50
N VAL A 165 -8.08 6.44 -11.42
CA VAL A 165 -8.94 6.42 -12.62
C VAL A 165 -8.31 5.61 -13.76
N ALA A 166 -6.98 5.54 -13.83
CA ALA A 166 -6.28 4.81 -14.87
C ALA A 166 -6.68 3.33 -14.91
N GLY A 167 -7.05 2.85 -16.10
CA GLY A 167 -7.43 1.46 -16.31
C GLY A 167 -8.78 1.06 -15.74
N SER A 168 -9.55 1.96 -15.11
CA SER A 168 -10.90 1.63 -14.65
C SER A 168 -11.83 1.41 -15.85
N LYS A 169 -12.38 0.21 -16.00
CA LYS A 169 -13.28 -0.13 -17.12
C LYS A 169 -14.75 -0.08 -16.72
N TYR A 170 -15.03 -0.18 -15.42
CA TYR A 170 -16.37 -0.30 -14.88
C TYR A 170 -16.69 0.82 -13.90
N ARG A 171 -17.98 1.20 -13.82
CA ARG A 171 -18.46 2.11 -12.78
C ARG A 171 -18.31 1.44 -11.41
N GLY A 172 -17.72 2.15 -10.45
CA GLY A 172 -17.51 1.69 -9.08
C GLY A 172 -16.09 1.22 -8.75
N GLU A 173 -15.28 0.90 -9.76
CA GLU A 173 -13.90 0.42 -9.55
C GLU A 173 -13.01 1.47 -8.87
N VAL A 174 -13.15 2.74 -9.26
CA VAL A 174 -12.45 3.87 -8.61
C VAL A 174 -12.84 3.99 -7.13
N GLU A 175 -14.12 3.78 -6.82
CA GLU A 175 -14.62 3.84 -5.44
C GLU A 175 -14.07 2.68 -4.60
N GLU A 176 -13.99 1.48 -5.18
CA GLU A 176 -13.39 0.31 -4.52
C GLU A 176 -11.90 0.51 -4.24
N ARG A 177 -11.15 1.06 -5.20
CA ARG A 177 -9.73 1.42 -5.01
C ARG A 177 -9.55 2.48 -3.92
N LEU A 178 -10.40 3.52 -3.91
CA LEU A 178 -10.36 4.54 -2.86
C LEU A 178 -10.67 3.93 -1.48
N LYS A 179 -11.68 3.06 -1.39
CA LYS A 179 -11.99 2.33 -0.14
C LYS A 179 -10.82 1.48 0.34
N ALA A 180 -10.11 0.81 -0.57
CA ALA A 180 -8.92 0.04 -0.22
C ALA A 180 -7.82 0.93 0.37
N VAL A 181 -7.55 2.09 -0.25
CA VAL A 181 -6.58 3.08 0.27
C VAL A 181 -6.99 3.57 1.66
N LEU A 182 -8.26 3.97 1.85
CA LEU A 182 -8.75 4.44 3.14
C LEU A 182 -8.65 3.38 4.23
N LYS A 183 -8.99 2.13 3.91
CA LYS A 183 -8.88 1.00 4.84
C LYS A 183 -7.43 0.77 5.30
N GLU A 184 -6.46 0.85 4.39
CA GLU A 184 -5.04 0.71 4.74
C GLU A 184 -4.55 1.87 5.64
N ILE A 185 -5.06 3.08 5.42
CA ILE A 185 -4.76 4.25 6.27
C ILE A 185 -5.36 4.09 7.67
N GLU A 186 -6.60 3.59 7.77
CA GLU A 186 -7.23 3.30 9.08
C GLU A 186 -6.43 2.25 9.86
N GLN A 187 -5.98 1.19 9.17
CA GLN A 187 -5.14 0.13 9.75
C GLN A 187 -3.74 0.63 10.17
N ALA A 188 -3.27 1.74 9.60
CA ALA A 188 -2.01 2.35 10.00
C ALA A 188 -2.08 3.09 11.36
N GLU A 189 -3.27 3.18 11.99
CA GLU A 189 -3.49 3.72 13.34
C GLU A 189 -2.88 5.13 13.51
N GLY A 190 -3.14 5.98 12.51
CA GLY A 190 -2.69 7.38 12.54
C GLY A 190 -1.21 7.58 12.22
N ARG A 191 -0.46 6.55 11.79
CA ARG A 191 0.92 6.71 11.31
C ARG A 191 1.02 7.35 9.92
N ILE A 192 -0.10 7.47 9.20
CA ILE A 192 -0.15 8.03 7.85
C ILE A 192 -0.97 9.33 7.85
N ILE A 193 -0.44 10.35 7.19
CA ILE A 193 -1.12 11.59 6.82
C ILE A 193 -1.34 11.52 5.32
N LEU A 194 -2.61 11.43 4.91
CA LEU A 194 -2.99 11.47 3.50
C LEU A 194 -3.17 12.93 3.07
N PHE A 195 -2.58 13.27 1.92
CA PHE A 195 -2.73 14.55 1.24
C PHE A 195 -3.40 14.36 -0.12
#